data_AF-A0A562W8S1-F1
#
_entry.id   AF-A0A562W8S1-F1
#
_cell.length_a   1.000
_cell.length_b   1.000
_cell.length_c   1.000
_cell.angle_alpha   90.00
_cell.angle_beta   90.00
_cell.angle_gamma   90.00
#
_symmetry.space_group_name_H-M   'P 1'
#
loop_
_entity.id
_entity.type
_entity.pdbx_description
1 polymer ?
#
loop_
_entity_poly.entity_id
_entity_poly.type
_entity_poly.pdbx_seq_one_letter_code
_entity_poly.pdbx_strand_id
1 'polypeptide(L)' 'MLSDQLQKEIVEKIVAAVHPAKIILFGSHAYGQPEEESDLDLVIIKDKPVLNYP' A
#
# COMPACT_ATOMS: atom_id res chain seq x y z
N MET A 1 -2.32 0.83 -15.71
CA MET A 1 -1.06 0.68 -14.94
C MET A 1 -0.99 1.80 -13.91
N LEU A 2 -0.57 1.54 -12.67
CA LEU A 2 -0.51 2.58 -11.63
C LEU A 2 0.58 3.60 -11.98
N SER A 3 0.24 4.89 -12.01
CA SER A 3 1.23 5.93 -12.31
C SER A 3 2.22 6.11 -11.16
N ASP A 4 3.48 6.45 -11.48
CA ASP A 4 4.52 6.68 -10.48
C ASP A 4 4.13 7.76 -9.46
N GLN A 5 3.39 8.78 -9.93
CA GLN A 5 2.88 9.86 -9.08
C GLN A 5 1.88 9.33 -8.04
N LEU A 6 0.94 8.49 -8.47
CA LEU A 6 -0.05 7.90 -7.57
C LEU A 6 0.61 6.91 -6.59
N GLN A 7 1.56 6.11 -7.06
CA GLN A 7 2.33 5.21 -6.19
C GLN A 7 3.03 5.99 -5.07
N LYS A 8 3.69 7.10 -5.42
CA LYS A 8 4.38 7.96 -4.46
C LYS A 8 3.42 8.56 -3.45
N GLU A 9 2.28 9.08 -3.89
CA GLU A 9 1.26 9.66 -3.01
C GLU A 9 0.71 8.63 -2.00
N ILE A 10 0.44 7.40 -2.46
CA ILE A 10 -0.04 6.30 -1.60
C ILE A 10 1.02 5.96 -0.55
N VAL A 11 2.28 5.80 -0.96
CA VAL A 11 3.39 5.51 -0.05
C VAL A 11 3.54 6.62 0.98
N GLU A 12 3.55 7.88 0.57
CA GLU A 12 3.68 9.03 1.47
C GLU A 12 2.57 9.07 2.52
N LYS A 13 1.31 8.85 2.11
CA LYS A 13 0.15 8.80 3.01
C LYS A 13 0.27 7.68 4.05
N ILE A 14 0.65 6.47 3.61
CA ILE A 14 0.80 5.31 4.51
C ILE A 14 1.95 5.55 5.49
N VAL A 15 3.10 6.03 5.00
CA VAL A 15 4.27 6.31 5.85
C VAL A 15 3.93 7.34 6.93
N ALA A 16 3.27 8.45 6.55
CA ALA A 16 2.86 9.49 7.48
C ALA A 16 1.86 8.99 8.54
N ALA A 17 0.93 8.12 8.14
CA ALA A 17 -0.12 7.63 9.04
C ALA A 17 0.38 6.57 10.03
N VAL A 18 1.17 5.60 9.58
CA VAL A 18 1.43 4.39 10.37
C VAL A 18 2.89 4.03 10.56
N HIS A 19 3.84 4.72 9.93
CA HIS A 19 5.29 4.44 10.04
C HIS A 19 5.61 2.94 9.87
N PRO A 20 5.31 2.36 8.69
CA PRO A 20 5.51 0.94 8.46
C PRO A 20 6.99 0.59 8.34
N ALA A 21 7.33 -0.65 8.63
CA ALA A 21 8.64 -1.23 8.32
C ALA A 21 8.74 -1.56 6.82
N LYS A 22 7.65 -2.06 6.22
CA LYS A 22 7.55 -2.37 4.79
C LYS A 22 6.13 -2.16 4.25
N ILE A 23 6.05 -1.80 2.97
CA ILE A 23 4.82 -1.74 2.17
C ILE A 23 5.04 -2.68 0.98
N ILE A 24 4.13 -3.63 0.77
CA ILE A 24 4.23 -4.61 -0.30
C ILE A 24 2.96 -4.54 -1.14
N LEU A 25 3.14 -4.30 -2.44
CA LEU A 25 2.07 -4.43 -3.43
C LEU A 25 1.88 -5.91 -3.79
N PHE A 26 0.64 -6.39 -3.74
CA PHE A 26 0.29 -7.72 -4.22
C PHE A 26 -0.95 -7.65 -5.12
N GLY A 27 -1.52 -8.80 -5.48
CA GLY A 27 -2.73 -8.84 -6.31
C GLY A 27 -2.49 -8.50 -7.78
N SER A 28 -3.57 -8.20 -8.48
CA SER A 28 -3.61 -8.06 -9.95
C SER A 28 -2.63 -7.00 -10.47
N HIS A 29 -2.44 -5.90 -9.73
CA HIS A 29 -1.47 -4.85 -10.03
C HIS A 29 -0.01 -5.30 -9.92
N ALA A 30 0.32 -6.25 -9.04
CA ALA A 30 1.67 -6.81 -8.94
C ALA A 30 1.94 -7.84 -10.06
N TYR A 31 0.93 -8.61 -10.46
CA TYR A 31 1.05 -9.64 -11.50
C TYR A 31 0.90 -9.10 -12.93
N GLY A 32 0.65 -7.80 -13.11
CA GLY A 32 0.54 -7.16 -14.42
C GLY A 32 -0.77 -7.44 -15.16
N GLN A 33 -1.80 -7.94 -14.46
CA GLN A 33 -3.13 -8.22 -15.01
C GLN A 33 -4.25 -7.47 -14.25
N PRO A 34 -4.15 -6.15 -14.00
CA PRO A 34 -5.25 -5.39 -13.41
C PRO A 34 -6.36 -5.14 -14.44
N GLU A 35 -7.60 -5.31 -14.00
CA GLU A 35 -8.82 -4.87 -14.72
C GLU A 35 -9.10 -3.38 -14.40
N GLU A 36 -9.99 -2.72 -15.16
CA GLU A 36 -10.31 -1.30 -14.97
C GLU A 36 -10.88 -0.99 -13.58
N GLU A 37 -11.60 -1.95 -12.98
CA GLU A 37 -12.17 -1.86 -11.64
C GLU A 37 -11.32 -2.56 -10.58
N SER A 38 -10.07 -2.93 -10.90
CA SER A 38 -9.20 -3.57 -9.91
C SER A 38 -8.87 -2.65 -8.74
N ASP A 39 -9.15 -3.16 -7.53
CA ASP A 39 -8.69 -2.57 -6.29
C ASP A 39 -7.15 -2.66 -6.13
N LEU A 40 -6.62 -1.89 -5.19
CA LEU A 40 -5.20 -1.92 -4.83
C LEU A 40 -4.95 -2.73 -3.57
N ASP A 41 -4.29 -3.88 -3.73
CA ASP A 41 -3.95 -4.80 -2.65
C ASP A 41 -2.58 -4.47 -2.02
N LEU A 42 -2.57 -4.06 -0.75
CA LEU A 42 -1.34 -3.69 -0.01
C LEU A 42 -1.19 -4.45 1.31
N VAL A 43 -0.01 -5.04 1.54
CA VAL A 43 0.39 -5.55 2.86
C VAL A 43 1.28 -4.53 3.54
N ILE A 44 0.89 -4.14 4.75
CA ILE A 44 1.64 -3.19 5.58
C ILE A 44 2.25 -3.96 6.76
N ILE A 45 3.58 -4.02 6.80
CA ILE A 45 4.33 -4.66 7.88
C ILE A 45 4.83 -3.58 8.82
N LYS A 46 4.66 -3.78 10.13
CA LYS A 46 5.11 -2.87 11.17
C LYS A 46 5.83 -3.64 12.26
N ASP A 47 6.95 -3.10 12.75
CA ASP A 47 7.78 -3.75 13.78
C ASP A 47 7.10 -3.77 15.16
N LYS A 48 6.15 -2.88 15.36
CA LYS A 48 5.35 -2.79 16.58
C LYS A 48 3.88 -2.99 16.23
N PRO A 49 3.13 -3.76 17.04
CA PRO A 49 1.68 -3.80 16.90
C PRO A 49 1.13 -2.38 16.97
N VAL A 50 0.07 -2.11 16.20
CA VAL A 50 -0.68 -0.86 16.30
C VAL A 50 -1.41 -0.89 17.64
N LEU A 51 -0.70 -0.50 18.70
CA LEU A 51 -1.31 -0.24 20.00
C LEU A 51 -2.14 1.03 19.83
N ASN A 52 -3.45 0.85 19.97
CA ASN A 52 -4.52 1.86 19.94
C ASN A 52 -5.16 2.07 18.55
N TYR A 53 -6.32 1.45 18.35
CA TYR A 53 -7.44 2.13 17.72
C TYR A 53 -8.23 2.82 18.85
N PRO A 54 -8.51 4.15 18.78
CA PRO A 54 -9.54 4.75 19.63
C PRO A 54 -10.93 4.15 19.34
#